data_AF-A0A454CQG5-F1
#
_entry.id   AF-A0A454CQG5-F1
#
_cell.length_a   1.000
_cell.length_b   1.000
_cell.length_c   1.000
_cell.angle_alpha   90.00
_cell.angle_beta   90.00
_cell.angle_gamma   90.00
#
_symmetry.space_group_name_H-M   'P 1'
#
loop_
_entity.id
_entity.type
_entity.pdbx_description
1 polymer ?
#
loop_
_entity_poly.entity_id
_entity_poly.type
_entity_poly.pdbx_seq_one_letter_code
_entity_poly.pdbx_strand_id
1 'polypeptide(L)'
;MKKTLLAAALFTGLTGIAHAEQKVVAGYFADWQYANADNPYTVKDIPADNLTHIIYAFLSMCGPHTGASETVQKLVAKQCEGKEPYTAILVDTEAALEKDFGPVSVGVPYKGHFAQLAELKKQHPELKILPSFGGWTMSEPFHAMAKNQQAMDQFSKTAVELIAQYDFFDGIDLDWEYPGGGGLTTSPWNPDTKLTDEQKAQERDAFTYLVKTMRGDLDALAKKTKREYELSTAVGVGPKAAGIDWKAAQPYLTNMFAMTYDFLGGWGQQTGHTTNLHATDRSWWGMGADVFINQMIELGIPSEKLVIGAAFYGRGWQGTKDFSGGLPTQDLLSEKGAQFGTGENGYFMFWDLMKNYSAKQG
;
A
#
# COMPACT_ATOMS: atom_id res chain seq x y z
N MET A 1 -66.95 -10.59 2.54
CA MET A 1 -65.73 -9.96 1.97
C MET A 1 -64.59 -10.17 2.96
N LYS A 2 -63.75 -11.20 2.75
CA LYS A 2 -62.55 -11.45 3.56
C LYS A 2 -61.42 -10.57 2.99
N LYS A 3 -60.89 -9.64 3.80
CA LYS A 3 -59.71 -8.85 3.43
C LYS A 3 -58.46 -9.66 3.81
N THR A 4 -57.76 -10.12 2.79
CA THR A 4 -56.45 -10.77 2.89
C THR A 4 -55.41 -9.70 3.23
N LEU A 5 -54.73 -9.83 4.37
CA LEU A 5 -53.54 -9.04 4.69
C LEU A 5 -52.35 -9.68 3.98
N LEU A 6 -51.82 -9.03 2.94
CA LEU A 6 -50.50 -9.33 2.39
C LEU A 6 -49.45 -8.81 3.38
N ALA A 7 -48.71 -9.72 4.01
CA ALA A 7 -47.46 -9.38 4.68
C ALA A 7 -46.37 -9.27 3.62
N ALA A 8 -45.90 -8.05 3.35
CA ALA A 8 -44.71 -7.82 2.56
C ALA A 8 -43.48 -8.10 3.44
N ALA A 9 -42.78 -9.20 3.17
CA ALA A 9 -41.47 -9.46 3.75
C ALA A 9 -40.45 -8.54 3.07
N LEU A 10 -40.05 -7.47 3.76
CA LEU A 10 -38.88 -6.67 3.38
C LEU A 10 -37.62 -7.48 3.70
N PHE A 11 -37.01 -8.06 2.67
CA PHE A 11 -35.62 -8.50 2.73
C PHE A 11 -34.74 -7.24 2.75
N THR A 12 -34.38 -6.77 3.94
CA THR A 12 -33.25 -5.85 4.10
C THR A 12 -31.97 -6.66 3.88
N GLY A 13 -31.43 -6.60 2.66
CA GLY A 13 -30.05 -6.99 2.41
C GLY A 13 -29.16 -6.03 3.20
N LEU A 14 -28.58 -6.50 4.31
CA LEU A 14 -27.47 -5.83 4.98
C LEU A 14 -26.27 -5.91 4.05
N THR A 15 -26.15 -4.97 3.13
CA THR A 15 -24.85 -4.62 2.54
C THR A 15 -24.09 -3.90 3.63
N GLY A 16 -23.13 -4.57 4.28
CA GLY A 16 -22.27 -3.97 5.30
C GLY A 16 -21.46 -2.85 4.67
N ILE A 17 -21.81 -1.61 4.95
CA ILE A 17 -20.98 -0.45 4.63
C ILE A 17 -19.81 -0.51 5.62
N ALA A 18 -18.58 -0.60 5.13
CA ALA A 18 -17.39 -0.50 5.98
C ALA A 18 -17.30 0.94 6.54
N HIS A 19 -17.32 1.07 7.87
CA HIS A 19 -17.21 2.35 8.57
C HIS A 19 -15.84 2.45 9.27
N ALA A 20 -15.19 3.61 9.16
CA ALA A 20 -14.03 3.95 9.98
C ALA A 20 -14.50 4.62 11.27
N GLU A 21 -14.45 3.93 12.41
CA GLU A 21 -14.98 4.44 13.70
C GLU A 21 -13.92 5.15 14.57
N GLN A 22 -12.63 5.03 14.27
CA GLN A 22 -11.53 5.60 15.06
C GLN A 22 -10.48 6.27 14.15
N LYS A 23 -9.80 7.32 14.66
CA LYS A 23 -8.67 7.93 13.92
C LYS A 23 -7.62 6.85 13.63
N VAL A 24 -7.31 6.65 12.35
CA VAL A 24 -6.33 5.67 11.92
C VAL A 24 -4.92 6.23 12.07
N VAL A 25 -4.05 5.48 12.76
CA VAL A 25 -2.61 5.69 12.81
C VAL A 25 -1.97 4.39 12.36
N ALA A 26 -1.54 4.36 11.10
CA ALA A 26 -0.99 3.18 10.45
C ALA A 26 0.51 3.32 10.23
N GLY A 27 1.25 2.22 10.41
CA GLY A 27 2.66 2.13 10.03
C GLY A 27 2.89 0.98 9.06
N TYR A 28 3.57 1.24 7.94
CA TYR A 28 4.07 0.18 7.07
C TYR A 28 5.33 -0.44 7.68
N PHE A 29 5.31 -1.76 7.87
CA PHE A 29 6.44 -2.56 8.33
C PHE A 29 7.04 -3.30 7.14
N ALA A 30 8.21 -2.84 6.69
CA ALA A 30 8.97 -3.48 5.63
C ALA A 30 9.69 -4.73 6.14
N ASP A 31 9.33 -5.90 5.61
CA ASP A 31 9.80 -7.18 6.09
C ASP A 31 11.29 -7.47 5.82
N TRP A 32 11.95 -6.66 4.99
CA TRP A 32 13.39 -6.72 4.77
C TRP A 32 14.21 -5.85 5.72
N GLN A 33 13.57 -4.96 6.51
CA GLN A 33 14.29 -3.93 7.29
C GLN A 33 15.13 -4.52 8.43
N TYR A 34 14.84 -5.75 8.89
CA TYR A 34 15.68 -6.43 9.89
C TYR A 34 17.12 -6.69 9.39
N ALA A 35 17.31 -6.74 8.07
CA ALA A 35 18.61 -6.97 7.44
C ALA A 35 19.41 -5.67 7.22
N ASN A 36 18.85 -4.51 7.54
CA ASN A 36 19.58 -3.25 7.45
C ASN A 36 20.75 -3.25 8.45
N ALA A 37 21.97 -3.08 7.95
CA ALA A 37 23.18 -3.19 8.77
C ALA A 37 23.37 -2.01 9.75
N ASP A 38 22.89 -0.82 9.38
CA ASP A 38 23.10 0.41 10.17
C ASP A 38 21.98 0.63 11.19
N ASN A 39 20.76 0.21 10.85
CA ASN A 39 19.58 0.36 11.70
C ASN A 39 18.58 -0.79 11.47
N PRO A 40 18.89 -2.01 11.95
CA PRO A 40 17.99 -3.15 11.83
C PRO A 40 16.71 -2.89 12.61
N TYR A 41 15.57 -3.19 11.99
CA TYR A 41 14.25 -2.99 12.61
C TYR A 41 13.41 -4.27 12.50
N THR A 42 12.85 -4.71 13.61
CA THR A 42 12.08 -5.95 13.72
C THR A 42 10.72 -5.68 14.38
N VAL A 43 9.83 -6.68 14.42
CA VAL A 43 8.48 -6.53 14.99
C VAL A 43 8.50 -6.04 16.44
N LYS A 44 9.51 -6.41 17.24
CA LYS A 44 9.65 -5.96 18.64
C LYS A 44 9.88 -4.45 18.79
N ASP A 45 10.36 -3.80 17.71
CA ASP A 45 10.72 -2.38 17.70
C ASP A 45 9.50 -1.50 17.30
N ILE A 46 8.38 -2.13 16.93
CA ILE A 46 7.13 -1.46 16.56
C ILE A 46 6.50 -0.83 17.81
N PRO A 47 6.25 0.50 17.83
CA PRO A 47 5.61 1.17 18.96
C PRO A 47 4.08 0.94 18.93
N ALA A 48 3.65 -0.30 19.14
CA ALA A 48 2.26 -0.74 18.93
C ALA A 48 1.22 0.06 19.74
N ASP A 49 1.57 0.56 20.94
CA ASP A 49 0.70 1.43 21.76
C ASP A 49 0.30 2.74 21.05
N ASN A 50 1.08 3.17 20.05
CA ASN A 50 0.84 4.39 19.28
C ASN A 50 0.18 4.13 17.92
N LEU A 51 -0.11 2.88 17.58
CA LEU A 51 -0.64 2.48 16.29
C LEU A 51 -2.03 1.86 16.44
N THR A 52 -2.90 2.13 15.47
CA THR A 52 -4.13 1.35 15.28
C THR A 52 -3.95 0.27 14.22
N HIS A 53 -3.03 0.46 13.28
CA HIS A 53 -2.77 -0.46 12.18
C HIS A 53 -1.28 -0.71 11.95
N ILE A 54 -0.93 -1.97 11.66
CA ILE A 54 0.33 -2.37 11.04
C ILE A 54 0.02 -2.88 9.64
N ILE A 55 0.71 -2.31 8.64
CA ILE A 55 0.63 -2.79 7.27
C ILE A 55 1.92 -3.57 6.94
N TYR A 56 1.83 -4.89 6.82
CA TYR A 56 2.98 -5.76 6.57
C TYR A 56 3.35 -5.74 5.08
N ALA A 57 4.51 -5.17 4.77
CA ALA A 57 4.98 -4.89 3.42
C ALA A 57 6.13 -5.86 3.05
N PHE A 58 6.09 -6.60 1.95
CA PHE A 58 4.95 -6.76 1.03
C PHE A 58 4.77 -8.24 0.66
N LEU A 59 3.52 -8.62 0.45
CA LEU A 59 3.14 -9.86 -0.20
C LEU A 59 2.96 -9.62 -1.70
N SER A 60 2.83 -10.71 -2.46
CA SER A 60 2.56 -10.63 -3.89
C SER A 60 1.68 -11.80 -4.34
N MET A 61 1.58 -12.01 -5.65
CA MET A 61 0.93 -13.13 -6.29
C MET A 61 1.83 -13.74 -7.36
N CYS A 62 1.48 -14.92 -7.87
CA CYS A 62 2.17 -15.51 -9.00
C CYS A 62 1.86 -14.75 -10.30
N GLY A 63 2.90 -14.32 -11.01
CA GLY A 63 2.75 -13.52 -12.22
C GLY A 63 4.05 -12.82 -12.63
N PRO A 64 3.99 -11.94 -13.63
CA PRO A 64 5.16 -11.21 -14.11
C PRO A 64 5.69 -10.21 -13.06
N HIS A 65 7.01 -10.22 -12.81
CA HIS A 65 7.71 -9.32 -11.87
C HIS A 65 8.99 -8.76 -12.51
N THR A 66 8.95 -8.50 -13.82
CA THR A 66 10.09 -8.05 -14.61
C THR A 66 10.65 -6.71 -14.15
N GLY A 67 9.81 -5.85 -13.54
CA GLY A 67 10.24 -4.59 -12.92
C GLY A 67 10.92 -4.74 -11.56
N ALA A 68 10.78 -5.88 -10.88
CA ALA A 68 11.38 -6.11 -9.56
C ALA A 68 12.88 -6.43 -9.66
N SER A 69 13.61 -6.35 -8.55
CA SER A 69 15.01 -6.79 -8.50
C SER A 69 15.14 -8.30 -8.78
N GLU A 70 16.30 -8.74 -9.27
CA GLU A 70 16.55 -10.17 -9.51
C GLU A 70 16.33 -11.03 -8.26
N THR A 71 16.62 -10.49 -7.07
CA THR A 71 16.40 -11.15 -5.79
C THR A 71 14.91 -11.41 -5.59
N VAL A 72 14.07 -10.39 -5.77
CA VAL A 72 12.61 -10.52 -5.63
C VAL A 72 12.05 -11.47 -6.68
N GLN A 73 12.51 -11.38 -7.94
CA GLN A 73 12.08 -12.30 -9.00
C GLN A 73 12.39 -13.77 -8.65
N LYS A 74 13.57 -14.06 -8.09
CA LYS A 74 13.95 -15.42 -7.65
C LYS A 74 13.08 -15.90 -6.49
N LEU A 75 12.81 -15.03 -5.51
CA LEU A 75 11.91 -15.35 -4.40
C LEU A 75 10.51 -15.68 -4.92
N VAL A 76 9.92 -14.82 -5.75
CA VAL A 76 8.59 -15.07 -6.35
C VAL A 76 8.58 -16.37 -7.15
N ALA A 77 9.58 -16.61 -8.01
CA ALA A 77 9.64 -17.83 -8.81
C ALA A 77 9.65 -19.10 -7.94
N LYS A 78 10.43 -19.10 -6.85
CA LYS A 78 10.44 -20.19 -5.87
C LYS A 78 9.07 -20.39 -5.22
N GLN A 79 8.42 -19.31 -4.79
CA GLN A 79 7.14 -19.39 -4.08
C GLN A 79 5.95 -19.74 -4.98
N CYS A 80 6.12 -19.58 -6.29
CA CYS A 80 5.14 -19.90 -7.32
C CYS A 80 5.34 -21.26 -7.98
N GLU A 81 6.37 -22.01 -7.61
CA GLU A 81 6.59 -23.35 -8.14
C GLU A 81 5.37 -24.26 -7.86
N GLY A 82 4.78 -24.81 -8.93
CA GLY A 82 3.61 -25.68 -8.84
C GLY A 82 2.30 -25.00 -8.46
N LYS A 83 2.24 -23.65 -8.45
CA LYS A 83 1.01 -22.90 -8.17
C LYS A 83 0.38 -22.39 -9.47
N GLU A 84 -0.95 -22.27 -9.45
CA GLU A 84 -1.69 -21.64 -10.55
C GLU A 84 -1.33 -20.14 -10.66
N PRO A 85 -1.36 -19.55 -11.86
CA PRO A 85 -1.18 -18.11 -12.04
C PRO A 85 -2.08 -17.28 -11.13
N TYR A 86 -1.59 -16.13 -10.69
CA TYR A 86 -2.28 -15.17 -9.81
C TYR A 86 -2.61 -15.70 -8.40
N THR A 87 -2.05 -16.84 -8.01
CA THR A 87 -2.13 -17.32 -6.61
C THR A 87 -1.35 -16.38 -5.69
N ALA A 88 -1.98 -15.89 -4.62
CA ALA A 88 -1.34 -15.08 -3.59
C ALA A 88 -0.19 -15.83 -2.88
N ILE A 89 0.90 -15.13 -2.56
CA ILE A 89 2.12 -15.70 -1.96
C ILE A 89 2.74 -14.79 -0.89
N LEU A 90 3.42 -15.41 0.07
CA LEU A 90 4.47 -14.76 0.86
C LEU A 90 5.73 -14.72 -0.01
N VAL A 91 6.34 -13.55 -0.19
CA VAL A 91 7.54 -13.40 -1.04
C VAL A 91 8.77 -13.89 -0.30
N ASP A 92 9.08 -13.30 0.84
CA ASP A 92 10.19 -13.71 1.71
C ASP A 92 9.69 -14.59 2.87
N THR A 93 9.67 -15.91 2.66
CA THR A 93 9.31 -16.86 3.72
C THR A 93 10.37 -16.96 4.81
N GLU A 94 11.63 -16.60 4.52
CA GLU A 94 12.68 -16.61 5.55
C GLU A 94 12.35 -15.56 6.62
N ALA A 95 12.12 -14.31 6.21
CA ALA A 95 11.71 -13.24 7.10
C ALA A 95 10.35 -13.51 7.75
N ALA A 96 9.36 -13.95 6.98
CA ALA A 96 8.00 -14.12 7.47
C ALA A 96 7.86 -15.29 8.47
N LEU A 97 8.49 -16.44 8.21
CA LEU A 97 8.17 -17.71 8.89
C LEU A 97 9.36 -18.46 9.51
N GLU A 98 10.60 -18.20 9.11
CA GLU A 98 11.73 -19.10 9.42
C GLU A 98 12.75 -18.46 10.37
N LYS A 99 13.06 -17.17 10.18
CA LYS A 99 14.05 -16.44 10.96
C LYS A 99 13.68 -16.44 12.45
N ASP A 100 14.65 -16.73 13.31
CA ASP A 100 14.44 -16.66 14.76
C ASP A 100 14.68 -15.22 15.25
N PHE A 101 13.59 -14.50 15.53
CA PHE A 101 13.64 -13.15 16.12
C PHE A 101 13.54 -13.15 17.65
N GLY A 102 13.58 -14.32 18.29
CA GLY A 102 13.43 -14.50 19.72
C GLY A 102 12.15 -15.27 20.08
N PRO A 103 12.03 -15.66 21.36
CA PRO A 103 10.92 -16.49 21.82
C PRO A 103 9.59 -15.73 21.81
N VAL A 104 8.49 -16.46 21.61
CA VAL A 104 7.11 -15.97 21.75
C VAL A 104 6.32 -16.88 22.68
N SER A 105 5.25 -16.37 23.27
CA SER A 105 4.37 -17.13 24.17
C SER A 105 3.22 -17.82 23.44
N VAL A 106 2.90 -17.37 22.22
CA VAL A 106 1.89 -17.99 21.36
C VAL A 106 2.37 -19.34 20.81
N GLY A 107 1.51 -20.35 20.89
CA GLY A 107 1.81 -21.71 20.41
C GLY A 107 1.60 -21.87 18.91
N VAL A 108 2.46 -21.25 18.11
CA VAL A 108 2.40 -21.31 16.63
C VAL A 108 3.49 -22.22 16.06
N PRO A 109 3.26 -22.91 14.93
CA PRO A 109 4.22 -23.84 14.34
C PRO A 109 5.30 -23.17 13.47
N TYR A 110 5.38 -21.84 13.47
CA TYR A 110 6.28 -21.03 12.67
C TYR A 110 7.08 -20.04 13.55
N LYS A 111 8.14 -19.47 12.98
CA LYS A 111 8.94 -18.38 13.56
C LYS A 111 8.71 -17.10 12.76
N GLY A 112 9.79 -16.37 12.45
CA GLY A 112 9.80 -15.18 11.63
C GLY A 112 8.99 -14.03 12.23
N HIS A 113 8.74 -13.03 11.41
CA HIS A 113 7.87 -11.92 11.78
C HIS A 113 6.47 -12.39 12.15
N PHE A 114 5.95 -13.47 11.57
CA PHE A 114 4.58 -13.90 11.81
C PHE A 114 4.39 -14.43 13.23
N ALA A 115 5.37 -15.13 13.80
CA ALA A 115 5.32 -15.50 15.21
C ALA A 115 5.34 -14.27 16.12
N GLN A 116 6.17 -13.27 15.79
CA GLN A 116 6.25 -12.02 16.56
C GLN A 116 4.96 -11.18 16.43
N LEU A 117 4.34 -11.13 15.24
CA LEU A 117 3.07 -10.43 15.03
C LEU A 117 1.91 -11.13 15.73
N ALA A 118 1.91 -12.47 15.77
CA ALA A 118 0.95 -13.23 16.57
C ALA A 118 1.08 -12.91 18.07
N GLU A 119 2.30 -12.81 18.59
CA GLU A 119 2.56 -12.36 19.96
C GLU A 119 2.11 -10.90 20.17
N LEU A 120 2.45 -10.00 19.25
CA LEU A 120 2.07 -8.59 19.32
C LEU A 120 0.55 -8.40 19.31
N LYS A 121 -0.17 -9.15 18.46
CA LYS A 121 -1.64 -9.15 18.42
C LYS A 121 -2.27 -9.68 19.70
N LYS A 122 -1.65 -10.67 20.35
CA LYS A 122 -2.08 -11.14 21.68
C LYS A 122 -1.90 -10.06 22.75
N GLN A 123 -0.83 -9.27 22.68
CA GLN A 123 -0.55 -8.18 23.61
C GLN A 123 -1.41 -6.93 23.35
N HIS A 124 -1.75 -6.67 22.08
CA HIS A 124 -2.57 -5.55 21.62
C HIS A 124 -3.76 -6.04 20.77
N PRO A 125 -4.84 -6.58 21.39
CA PRO A 125 -5.94 -7.21 20.65
C PRO A 125 -6.66 -6.30 19.64
N GLU A 126 -6.72 -4.99 19.94
CA GLU A 126 -7.36 -3.98 19.09
C GLU A 126 -6.54 -3.60 17.85
N LEU A 127 -5.22 -3.89 17.85
CA LEU A 127 -4.32 -3.54 16.75
C LEU A 127 -4.69 -4.30 15.48
N LYS A 128 -4.95 -3.62 14.38
CA LYS A 128 -5.26 -4.25 13.09
C LYS A 128 -3.97 -4.56 12.33
N ILE A 129 -3.80 -5.80 11.88
CA ILE A 129 -2.63 -6.19 11.08
C ILE A 129 -3.09 -6.59 9.68
N LEU A 130 -2.69 -5.84 8.65
CA LEU A 130 -3.06 -6.07 7.26
C LEU A 130 -1.80 -6.42 6.45
N PRO A 131 -1.75 -7.56 5.74
CA PRO A 131 -0.72 -7.77 4.74
C PRO A 131 -1.03 -6.93 3.50
N SER A 132 -0.02 -6.23 2.98
CA SER A 132 -0.15 -5.43 1.76
C SER A 132 0.33 -6.21 0.55
N PHE A 133 -0.53 -6.36 -0.45
CA PHE A 133 -0.20 -7.01 -1.72
C PHE A 133 0.19 -5.97 -2.76
N GLY A 134 1.41 -6.05 -3.27
CA GLY A 134 1.91 -5.19 -4.35
C GLY A 134 3.04 -4.26 -3.91
N GLY A 135 2.77 -2.96 -3.95
CA GLY A 135 3.75 -1.89 -3.87
C GLY A 135 4.46 -1.64 -5.20
N TRP A 136 5.33 -0.63 -5.21
CA TRP A 136 6.01 -0.11 -6.40
C TRP A 136 6.65 -1.17 -7.31
N THR A 137 7.35 -2.16 -6.74
CA THR A 137 8.09 -3.17 -7.52
C THR A 137 7.31 -4.44 -7.83
N MET A 138 6.15 -4.67 -7.21
CA MET A 138 5.38 -5.92 -7.37
C MET A 138 3.94 -5.70 -7.84
N SER A 139 3.66 -4.54 -8.45
CA SER A 139 2.35 -4.22 -9.02
C SER A 139 2.13 -4.71 -10.46
N GLU A 140 3.17 -5.19 -11.15
CA GLU A 140 3.06 -5.69 -12.53
C GLU A 140 2.04 -6.82 -12.73
N PRO A 141 1.90 -7.82 -11.83
CA PRO A 141 0.88 -8.86 -11.95
C PRO A 141 -0.55 -8.32 -11.99
N PHE A 142 -0.85 -7.20 -11.32
CA PHE A 142 -2.20 -6.62 -11.34
C PHE A 142 -2.61 -6.17 -12.75
N HIS A 143 -1.69 -5.54 -13.49
CA HIS A 143 -1.91 -5.15 -14.89
C HIS A 143 -2.16 -6.36 -15.80
N ALA A 144 -1.45 -7.48 -15.55
CA ALA A 144 -1.67 -8.72 -16.30
C ALA A 144 -3.01 -9.37 -15.94
N MET A 145 -3.34 -9.42 -14.66
CA MET A 145 -4.56 -9.99 -14.10
C MET A 145 -5.82 -9.23 -14.54
N ALA A 146 -5.75 -7.90 -14.61
CA ALA A 146 -6.89 -7.02 -14.95
C ALA A 146 -7.56 -7.34 -16.29
N LYS A 147 -6.87 -8.08 -17.17
CA LYS A 147 -7.38 -8.52 -18.47
C LYS A 147 -8.34 -9.70 -18.39
N ASN A 148 -8.43 -10.39 -17.25
CA ASN A 148 -9.23 -11.59 -17.08
C ASN A 148 -9.92 -11.63 -15.71
N GLN A 149 -11.25 -11.68 -15.72
CA GLN A 149 -12.06 -11.75 -14.51
C GLN A 149 -11.77 -12.99 -13.66
N GLN A 150 -11.54 -14.16 -14.27
CA GLN A 150 -11.20 -15.39 -13.55
C GLN A 150 -9.85 -15.29 -12.84
N ALA A 151 -8.92 -14.51 -13.39
CA ALA A 151 -7.63 -14.25 -12.75
C ALA A 151 -7.81 -13.37 -11.49
N MET A 152 -8.69 -12.36 -11.56
CA MET A 152 -9.06 -11.55 -10.39
C MET A 152 -9.76 -12.38 -9.31
N ASP A 153 -10.66 -13.27 -9.71
CA ASP A 153 -11.34 -14.20 -8.78
C ASP A 153 -10.34 -15.16 -8.11
N GLN A 154 -9.37 -15.69 -8.87
CA GLN A 154 -8.32 -16.57 -8.35
C GLN A 154 -7.43 -15.85 -7.33
N PHE A 155 -6.97 -14.64 -7.65
CA PHE A 155 -6.16 -13.85 -6.73
C PHE A 155 -6.94 -13.50 -5.46
N SER A 156 -8.15 -12.96 -5.60
CA SER A 156 -9.02 -12.61 -4.46
C SER A 156 -9.21 -13.77 -3.50
N LYS A 157 -9.63 -14.93 -4.04
CA LYS A 157 -9.85 -16.14 -3.26
C LYS A 157 -8.57 -16.59 -2.55
N THR A 158 -7.46 -16.70 -3.27
CA THR A 158 -6.21 -17.22 -2.70
C THR A 158 -5.56 -16.25 -1.71
N ALA A 159 -5.75 -14.94 -1.87
CA ALA A 159 -5.30 -13.94 -0.89
C ALA A 159 -6.07 -14.09 0.43
N VAL A 160 -7.41 -14.26 0.37
CA VAL A 160 -8.24 -14.50 1.55
C VAL A 160 -7.92 -15.86 2.21
N GLU A 161 -7.68 -16.90 1.41
CA GLU A 161 -7.22 -18.20 1.92
C GLU A 161 -5.84 -18.13 2.57
N LEU A 162 -4.93 -17.29 2.05
CA LEU A 162 -3.61 -17.07 2.64
C LEU A 162 -3.72 -16.41 4.01
N ILE A 163 -4.44 -15.29 4.13
CA ILE A 163 -4.55 -14.62 5.44
C ILE A 163 -5.32 -15.47 6.45
N ALA A 164 -6.26 -16.30 6.01
CA ALA A 164 -7.05 -17.18 6.88
C ALA A 164 -6.21 -18.27 7.56
N GLN A 165 -4.96 -18.49 7.13
CA GLN A 165 -4.01 -19.39 7.80
C GLN A 165 -3.41 -18.78 9.07
N TYR A 166 -3.58 -17.47 9.28
CA TYR A 166 -2.96 -16.72 10.37
C TYR A 166 -4.00 -15.89 11.12
N ASP A 167 -4.30 -16.29 12.36
CA ASP A 167 -5.35 -15.64 13.16
C ASP A 167 -5.06 -14.17 13.52
N PHE A 168 -3.80 -13.71 13.37
CA PHE A 168 -3.43 -12.33 13.68
C PHE A 168 -3.69 -11.34 12.54
N PHE A 169 -3.96 -11.80 11.30
CA PHE A 169 -4.33 -10.87 10.22
C PHE A 169 -5.80 -10.47 10.32
N ASP A 170 -6.07 -9.18 10.20
CA ASP A 170 -7.39 -8.57 10.35
C ASP A 170 -7.96 -8.02 9.03
N GLY A 171 -7.38 -8.41 7.89
CA GLY A 171 -7.85 -7.95 6.58
C GLY A 171 -6.76 -8.00 5.52
N ILE A 172 -6.91 -7.18 4.49
CA ILE A 172 -5.97 -7.04 3.37
C ILE A 172 -5.77 -5.56 3.04
N ASP A 173 -4.54 -5.17 2.75
CA ASP A 173 -4.23 -3.93 2.04
C ASP A 173 -3.88 -4.24 0.58
N LEU A 174 -4.51 -3.52 -0.36
CA LEU A 174 -4.24 -3.63 -1.79
C LEU A 174 -3.44 -2.43 -2.26
N ASP A 175 -2.17 -2.65 -2.63
CA ASP A 175 -1.26 -1.61 -3.09
C ASP A 175 -0.89 -1.83 -4.57
N TRP A 176 -1.86 -1.60 -5.45
CA TRP A 176 -1.63 -1.59 -6.90
C TRP A 176 -1.15 -0.21 -7.32
N GLU A 177 0.11 -0.12 -7.74
CA GLU A 177 0.76 1.08 -8.26
C GLU A 177 0.99 0.99 -9.79
N TYR A 178 0.07 1.44 -10.65
CA TYR A 178 -1.26 2.01 -10.36
C TYR A 178 -2.28 1.59 -11.41
N PRO A 179 -3.57 1.41 -11.06
CA PRO A 179 -4.63 1.25 -12.04
C PRO A 179 -4.60 2.43 -13.05
N GLY A 180 -4.52 2.12 -14.34
CA GLY A 180 -4.41 3.14 -15.39
C GLY A 180 -2.99 3.60 -15.70
N GLY A 181 -1.98 2.96 -15.12
CA GLY A 181 -0.56 3.19 -15.40
C GLY A 181 0.06 4.32 -14.57
N GLY A 182 1.31 4.69 -14.89
CA GLY A 182 2.09 5.59 -14.02
C GLY A 182 2.96 4.86 -12.99
N GLY A 183 2.98 3.53 -13.04
CA GLY A 183 3.80 2.65 -12.21
C GLY A 183 5.14 2.32 -12.87
N LEU A 184 5.92 1.47 -12.19
CA LEU A 184 7.26 1.06 -12.61
C LEU A 184 7.28 0.40 -14.01
N THR A 185 6.31 -0.48 -14.29
CA THR A 185 6.23 -1.25 -15.55
C THR A 185 5.22 -0.69 -16.55
N THR A 186 4.59 0.43 -16.22
CA THR A 186 3.55 1.10 -17.02
C THR A 186 3.80 2.61 -17.13
N SER A 187 5.08 3.00 -17.26
CA SER A 187 5.50 4.39 -17.28
C SER A 187 4.86 5.16 -18.45
N PRO A 188 4.23 6.33 -18.20
CA PRO A 188 3.59 7.13 -19.24
C PRO A 188 4.60 7.84 -20.16
N TRP A 189 5.87 7.84 -19.77
CA TRP A 189 6.99 8.44 -20.49
C TRP A 189 7.73 7.46 -21.37
N ASN A 190 7.45 6.16 -21.23
CA ASN A 190 8.02 5.11 -22.07
C ASN A 190 6.94 4.60 -23.04
N PRO A 191 7.05 4.87 -24.36
CA PRO A 191 6.09 4.42 -25.35
C PRO A 191 5.84 2.91 -25.37
N ASP A 192 6.84 2.10 -25.00
CA ASP A 192 6.75 0.64 -25.03
C ASP A 192 5.92 0.07 -23.87
N THR A 193 5.83 0.81 -22.76
CA THR A 193 5.10 0.38 -21.56
C THR A 193 3.85 1.22 -21.27
N LYS A 194 3.68 2.35 -21.96
CA LYS A 194 2.56 3.26 -21.75
C LYS A 194 1.25 2.58 -22.14
N LEU A 195 0.27 2.62 -21.23
CA LEU A 195 -1.07 2.09 -21.50
C LEU A 195 -1.85 2.99 -22.47
N THR A 196 -2.60 2.35 -23.37
CA THR A 196 -3.62 3.01 -24.21
C THR A 196 -4.81 3.44 -23.36
N ASP A 197 -5.63 4.37 -23.84
CA ASP A 197 -6.80 4.82 -23.07
C ASP A 197 -7.84 3.70 -22.87
N GLU A 198 -7.91 2.74 -23.78
CA GLU A 198 -8.73 1.53 -23.63
C GLU A 198 -8.21 0.62 -22.52
N GLN A 199 -6.88 0.42 -22.44
CA GLN A 199 -6.26 -0.33 -21.34
C GLN A 199 -6.48 0.36 -19.99
N LYS A 200 -6.38 1.69 -19.94
CA LYS A 200 -6.68 2.45 -18.71
C LYS A 200 -8.13 2.29 -18.27
N ALA A 201 -9.08 2.37 -19.21
CA ALA A 201 -10.49 2.15 -18.92
C ALA A 201 -10.76 0.71 -18.44
N GLN A 202 -10.11 -0.28 -19.05
CA GLN A 202 -10.16 -1.67 -18.60
C GLN A 202 -9.63 -1.82 -17.17
N GLU A 203 -8.49 -1.21 -16.83
CA GLU A 203 -7.92 -1.29 -15.49
C GLU A 203 -8.76 -0.56 -14.44
N ARG A 204 -9.40 0.56 -14.79
CA ARG A 204 -10.39 1.23 -13.93
C ARG A 204 -11.53 0.28 -13.53
N ASP A 205 -12.11 -0.39 -14.52
CA ASP A 205 -13.24 -1.29 -14.32
C ASP A 205 -12.78 -2.56 -13.58
N ALA A 206 -11.57 -3.05 -13.88
CA ALA A 206 -10.95 -4.18 -13.19
C ALA A 206 -10.65 -3.89 -11.72
N PHE A 207 -10.14 -2.70 -11.38
CA PHE A 207 -9.91 -2.31 -9.99
C PHE A 207 -11.22 -2.34 -9.19
N THR A 208 -12.29 -1.77 -9.74
CA THR A 208 -13.63 -1.78 -9.12
C THR A 208 -14.15 -3.19 -8.93
N TYR A 209 -13.98 -4.05 -9.94
CA TYR A 209 -14.34 -5.47 -9.84
C TYR A 209 -13.55 -6.17 -8.73
N LEU A 210 -12.23 -6.01 -8.72
CA LEU A 210 -11.33 -6.67 -7.78
C LEU A 210 -11.67 -6.32 -6.33
N VAL A 211 -11.81 -5.04 -5.98
CA VAL A 211 -12.12 -4.65 -4.59
C VAL A 211 -13.49 -5.16 -4.14
N LYS A 212 -14.46 -5.21 -5.06
CA LYS A 212 -15.78 -5.81 -4.79
C LYS A 212 -15.68 -7.31 -4.53
N THR A 213 -14.91 -8.03 -5.34
CA THR A 213 -14.70 -9.48 -5.20
C THR A 213 -13.97 -9.80 -3.89
N MET A 214 -12.89 -9.07 -3.59
CA MET A 214 -12.13 -9.23 -2.34
C MET A 214 -13.00 -8.96 -1.12
N ARG A 215 -13.84 -7.93 -1.15
CA ARG A 215 -14.80 -7.67 -0.07
C ARG A 215 -15.77 -8.84 0.12
N GLY A 216 -16.29 -9.40 -0.96
CA GLY A 216 -17.16 -10.57 -0.92
C GLY A 216 -16.51 -11.81 -0.30
N ASP A 217 -15.25 -12.09 -0.66
CA ASP A 217 -14.48 -13.20 -0.10
C ASP A 217 -14.15 -12.98 1.38
N LEU A 218 -13.76 -11.76 1.77
CA LEU A 218 -13.55 -11.39 3.17
C LEU A 218 -14.84 -11.47 4.00
N ASP A 219 -16.00 -11.13 3.43
CA ASP A 219 -17.30 -11.28 4.11
C ASP A 219 -17.68 -12.76 4.32
N ALA A 220 -17.32 -13.62 3.36
CA ALA A 220 -17.48 -15.06 3.52
C ALA A 220 -16.59 -15.59 4.64
N LEU A 221 -15.34 -15.13 4.72
CA LEU A 221 -14.42 -15.45 5.81
C LEU A 221 -14.95 -14.93 7.15
N ALA A 222 -15.44 -13.69 7.21
CA ALA A 222 -16.03 -13.08 8.40
C ALA A 222 -17.19 -13.91 8.97
N LYS A 223 -18.08 -14.39 8.09
CA LYS A 223 -19.20 -15.27 8.48
C LYS A 223 -18.72 -16.59 9.09
N LYS A 224 -17.60 -17.13 8.61
CA LYS A 224 -17.01 -18.40 9.06
C LYS A 224 -16.28 -18.24 10.40
N THR A 225 -15.44 -17.21 10.54
CA THR A 225 -14.58 -17.02 11.71
C THR A 225 -15.23 -16.18 12.81
N LYS A 226 -16.34 -15.50 12.51
CA LYS A 226 -17.01 -14.53 13.40
C LYS A 226 -16.11 -13.35 13.77
N ARG A 227 -15.16 -13.02 12.89
CA ARG A 227 -14.27 -11.86 12.98
C ARG A 227 -14.65 -10.84 11.92
N GLU A 228 -14.31 -9.59 12.16
CA GLU A 228 -14.35 -8.53 11.16
C GLU A 228 -13.03 -8.50 10.40
N TYR A 229 -13.11 -8.25 9.09
CA TYR A 229 -11.93 -8.11 8.24
C TYR A 229 -12.01 -6.81 7.44
N GLU A 230 -10.93 -6.03 7.47
CA GLU A 230 -10.80 -4.80 6.70
C GLU A 230 -10.32 -5.08 5.27
N LEU A 231 -10.68 -4.19 4.35
CA LEU A 231 -10.07 -4.10 3.03
C LEU A 231 -9.63 -2.66 2.83
N SER A 232 -8.32 -2.42 2.76
CA SER A 232 -7.74 -1.11 2.49
C SER A 232 -7.06 -1.07 1.14
N THR A 233 -6.71 0.15 0.70
CA THR A 233 -5.87 0.34 -0.48
C THR A 233 -4.99 1.57 -0.32
N ALA A 234 -3.77 1.50 -0.82
CA ALA A 234 -2.93 2.67 -0.99
C ALA A 234 -3.31 3.42 -2.29
N VAL A 235 -3.36 4.75 -2.22
CA VAL A 235 -3.87 5.59 -3.31
C VAL A 235 -2.80 6.52 -3.84
N GLY A 236 -2.48 6.38 -5.12
CA GLY A 236 -1.54 7.23 -5.84
C GLY A 236 -2.05 8.65 -6.07
N VAL A 237 -1.11 9.59 -6.19
CA VAL A 237 -1.43 11.02 -6.29
C VAL A 237 -1.76 11.49 -7.71
N GLY A 238 -2.64 12.49 -7.82
CA GLY A 238 -2.93 13.21 -9.07
C GLY A 238 -3.68 12.38 -10.12
N PRO A 239 -3.29 12.41 -11.41
CA PRO A 239 -4.01 11.71 -12.48
C PRO A 239 -4.21 10.20 -12.26
N LYS A 240 -3.33 9.57 -11.46
CA LYS A 240 -3.40 8.15 -11.09
C LYS A 240 -4.70 7.85 -10.34
N ALA A 241 -4.99 8.60 -9.28
CA ALA A 241 -6.24 8.47 -8.53
C ALA A 241 -7.47 8.87 -9.34
N ALA A 242 -7.37 9.90 -10.20
CA ALA A 242 -8.49 10.35 -11.03
C ALA A 242 -8.92 9.30 -12.07
N GLY A 243 -8.08 8.30 -12.35
CA GLY A 243 -8.39 7.20 -13.26
C GLY A 243 -9.35 6.15 -12.69
N ILE A 244 -9.67 6.18 -11.39
CA ILE A 244 -10.50 5.18 -10.69
C ILE A 244 -11.94 5.69 -10.50
N ASP A 245 -12.93 4.80 -10.65
CA ASP A 245 -14.32 5.09 -10.25
C ASP A 245 -14.51 4.89 -8.75
N TRP A 246 -14.13 5.90 -7.97
CA TRP A 246 -14.21 5.84 -6.51
C TRP A 246 -15.62 5.72 -5.98
N LYS A 247 -16.64 6.23 -6.69
CA LYS A 247 -18.04 6.08 -6.27
C LYS A 247 -18.47 4.61 -6.30
N ALA A 248 -17.97 3.86 -7.28
CA ALA A 248 -18.21 2.42 -7.37
C ALA A 248 -17.29 1.59 -6.46
N ALA A 249 -16.04 2.02 -6.24
CA ALA A 249 -15.04 1.26 -5.48
C ALA A 249 -15.12 1.48 -3.96
N GLN A 250 -15.29 2.72 -3.49
CA GLN A 250 -15.23 3.06 -2.06
C GLN A 250 -16.21 2.30 -1.15
N PRO A 251 -17.41 1.87 -1.59
CA PRO A 251 -18.31 1.12 -0.71
C PRO A 251 -17.71 -0.20 -0.19
N TYR A 252 -16.72 -0.75 -0.90
CA TYR A 252 -16.06 -2.01 -0.55
C TYR A 252 -14.77 -1.83 0.26
N LEU A 253 -14.30 -0.60 0.39
CA LEU A 253 -13.06 -0.24 1.07
C LEU A 253 -13.33 0.33 2.46
N THR A 254 -12.49 -0.03 3.42
CA THR A 254 -12.53 0.44 4.82
C THR A 254 -11.69 1.71 4.96
N ASN A 255 -10.43 1.64 4.55
CA ASN A 255 -9.44 2.72 4.62
C ASN A 255 -8.75 2.91 3.27
N MET A 256 -8.48 4.17 2.92
CA MET A 256 -7.68 4.56 1.75
C MET A 256 -6.46 5.35 2.22
N PHE A 257 -5.30 4.72 2.12
CA PHE A 257 -4.02 5.31 2.51
C PHE A 257 -3.52 6.23 1.40
N ALA A 258 -3.75 7.53 1.56
CA ALA A 258 -3.35 8.55 0.61
C ALA A 258 -1.82 8.69 0.60
N MET A 259 -1.16 8.34 -0.50
CA MET A 259 0.29 8.42 -0.63
C MET A 259 0.76 9.86 -0.88
N THR A 260 0.50 10.76 0.06
CA THR A 260 0.81 12.21 0.03
C THR A 260 2.30 12.50 0.27
N TYR A 261 3.12 11.76 -0.45
CA TYR A 261 4.57 11.84 -0.49
C TYR A 261 5.03 11.56 -1.93
N ASP A 262 6.33 11.61 -2.18
CA ASP A 262 6.89 11.40 -3.52
C ASP A 262 6.37 12.35 -4.60
N PHE A 263 5.95 13.56 -4.21
CA PHE A 263 5.63 14.62 -5.17
C PHE A 263 6.84 15.00 -6.03
N LEU A 264 8.05 14.87 -5.47
CA LEU A 264 9.33 15.12 -6.09
C LEU A 264 10.35 14.08 -5.59
N GLY A 265 11.36 13.80 -6.40
CA GLY A 265 12.46 12.91 -6.02
C GLY A 265 13.62 12.93 -7.02
N GLY A 266 14.66 12.15 -6.72
CA GLY A 266 15.92 12.12 -7.47
C GLY A 266 15.82 11.62 -8.93
N TRP A 267 14.64 11.17 -9.38
CA TRP A 267 14.33 10.87 -10.78
C TRP A 267 14.22 12.14 -11.65
N GLY A 268 14.07 13.32 -11.05
CA GLY A 268 14.07 14.60 -11.73
C GLY A 268 15.14 15.55 -11.19
N GLN A 269 15.37 16.65 -11.91
CA GLN A 269 16.28 17.73 -11.47
C GLN A 269 15.59 18.75 -10.56
N GLN A 270 14.25 18.83 -10.60
CA GLN A 270 13.48 19.74 -9.79
C GLN A 270 13.64 19.42 -8.31
N THR A 271 14.07 20.42 -7.53
CA THR A 271 14.13 20.31 -6.06
C THR A 271 12.85 20.87 -5.43
N GLY A 272 12.54 20.44 -4.21
CA GLY A 272 11.39 20.96 -3.48
C GLY A 272 10.91 20.04 -2.36
N HIS A 273 9.74 20.36 -1.82
CA HIS A 273 9.09 19.52 -0.81
C HIS A 273 8.49 18.27 -1.44
N THR A 274 8.76 17.12 -0.83
CA THR A 274 8.30 15.82 -1.34
C THR A 274 6.98 15.37 -0.73
N THR A 275 6.58 15.94 0.41
CA THR A 275 5.43 15.53 1.24
C THR A 275 4.79 16.75 1.97
N ASN A 276 4.78 17.92 1.34
CA ASN A 276 4.20 19.14 1.92
C ASN A 276 2.69 19.00 2.18
N LEU A 277 2.23 19.52 3.33
CA LEU A 277 0.80 19.58 3.65
C LEU A 277 0.04 20.50 2.69
N HIS A 278 0.57 21.70 2.44
CA HIS A 278 -0.08 22.71 1.60
C HIS A 278 0.61 22.87 0.26
N ALA A 279 -0.19 22.92 -0.81
CA ALA A 279 0.28 23.45 -2.08
C ALA A 279 0.57 24.95 -1.96
N THR A 280 1.63 25.39 -2.65
CA THR A 280 2.03 26.80 -2.76
C THR A 280 2.36 27.12 -4.22
N ASP A 281 2.54 28.40 -4.54
CA ASP A 281 3.02 28.82 -5.88
C ASP A 281 4.41 28.23 -6.25
N ARG A 282 5.09 27.61 -5.28
CA ARG A 282 6.39 26.94 -5.45
C ARG A 282 6.26 25.42 -5.55
N SER A 283 5.09 24.89 -5.25
CA SER A 283 4.84 23.45 -5.30
C SER A 283 4.82 22.99 -6.74
N TRP A 284 5.62 21.97 -7.05
CA TRP A 284 5.59 21.35 -8.36
C TRP A 284 4.19 20.82 -8.66
N TRP A 285 3.68 21.13 -9.86
CA TRP A 285 2.31 20.83 -10.30
C TRP A 285 1.19 21.42 -9.41
N GLY A 286 1.51 22.38 -8.53
CA GLY A 286 0.55 22.89 -7.56
C GLY A 286 0.09 21.82 -6.56
N MET A 287 0.92 20.81 -6.29
CA MET A 287 0.54 19.68 -5.44
C MET A 287 0.92 19.89 -3.97
N GLY A 288 0.04 19.41 -3.10
CA GLY A 288 0.18 19.30 -1.66
C GLY A 288 -0.79 18.24 -1.16
N ALA A 289 -0.61 17.77 0.07
CA ALA A 289 -1.53 16.81 0.66
C ALA A 289 -2.97 17.36 0.71
N ASP A 290 -3.15 18.65 0.97
CA ASP A 290 -4.45 19.33 0.96
C ASP A 290 -5.15 19.29 -0.40
N VAL A 291 -4.45 19.64 -1.47
CA VAL A 291 -4.97 19.58 -2.85
C VAL A 291 -5.36 18.15 -3.21
N PHE A 292 -4.50 17.18 -2.88
CA PHE A 292 -4.78 15.78 -3.16
C PHE A 292 -6.00 15.26 -2.39
N ILE A 293 -6.07 15.52 -1.08
CA ILE A 293 -7.20 15.07 -0.24
C ILE A 293 -8.52 15.69 -0.71
N ASN A 294 -8.53 16.98 -1.06
CA ASN A 294 -9.72 17.63 -1.61
C ASN A 294 -10.14 16.98 -2.94
N GLN A 295 -9.19 16.69 -3.83
CA GLN A 295 -9.47 15.97 -5.08
C GLN A 295 -10.11 14.60 -4.82
N MET A 296 -9.60 13.83 -3.85
CA MET A 296 -10.16 12.52 -3.52
C MET A 296 -11.60 12.59 -3.00
N ILE A 297 -11.90 13.61 -2.19
CA ILE A 297 -13.25 13.87 -1.69
C ILE A 297 -14.19 14.24 -2.85
N GLU A 298 -13.74 15.11 -3.77
CA GLU A 298 -14.51 15.49 -4.96
C GLU A 298 -14.79 14.30 -5.90
N LEU A 299 -13.84 13.35 -5.99
CA LEU A 299 -14.00 12.11 -6.73
C LEU A 299 -14.96 11.11 -6.05
N GLY A 300 -15.39 11.39 -4.82
CA GLY A 300 -16.45 10.66 -4.12
C GLY A 300 -15.97 9.75 -2.99
N ILE A 301 -14.71 9.86 -2.57
CA ILE A 301 -14.25 9.17 -1.37
C ILE A 301 -14.75 9.91 -0.11
N PRO A 302 -15.44 9.23 0.82
CA PRO A 302 -15.78 9.84 2.11
C PRO A 302 -14.53 10.20 2.91
N SER A 303 -14.51 11.42 3.48
CA SER A 303 -13.34 11.95 4.20
C SER A 303 -12.90 11.06 5.37
N GLU A 304 -13.85 10.38 6.02
CA GLU A 304 -13.61 9.48 7.15
C GLU A 304 -12.86 8.21 6.75
N LYS A 305 -12.83 7.85 5.45
CA LYS A 305 -12.06 6.71 4.94
C LYS A 305 -10.66 7.11 4.44
N LEU A 306 -10.35 8.41 4.35
CA LEU A 306 -9.05 8.87 3.87
C LEU A 306 -8.05 9.00 5.02
N VAL A 307 -6.88 8.40 4.84
CA VAL A 307 -5.77 8.47 5.79
C VAL A 307 -4.59 9.18 5.12
N ILE A 308 -4.20 10.34 5.64
CA ILE A 308 -3.09 11.14 5.10
C ILE A 308 -1.76 10.42 5.36
N GLY A 309 -0.95 10.27 4.31
CA GLY A 309 0.39 9.71 4.39
C GLY A 309 1.43 10.72 4.89
N ALA A 310 2.32 10.25 5.77
CA ALA A 310 3.48 11.00 6.24
C ALA A 310 4.75 10.24 5.88
N ALA A 311 5.62 10.84 5.06
CA ALA A 311 6.89 10.20 4.71
C ALA A 311 7.83 10.16 5.92
N PHE A 312 8.26 8.96 6.31
CA PHE A 312 9.29 8.76 7.33
C PHE A 312 10.69 8.62 6.70
N TYR A 313 10.91 9.43 5.66
CA TYR A 313 12.12 9.52 4.87
C TYR A 313 12.15 10.86 4.12
N GLY A 314 13.32 11.23 3.61
CA GLY A 314 13.50 12.34 2.67
C GLY A 314 13.98 11.85 1.31
N ARG A 315 13.81 12.70 0.29
CA ARG A 315 14.50 12.53 -1.00
C ARG A 315 15.47 13.67 -1.23
N GLY A 316 16.58 13.38 -1.91
CA GLY A 316 17.68 14.32 -2.05
C GLY A 316 18.23 14.44 -3.46
N TRP A 317 18.86 15.59 -3.68
CA TRP A 317 19.53 15.99 -4.90
C TRP A 317 20.95 16.45 -4.59
N GLN A 318 21.80 16.51 -5.61
CA GLN A 318 23.16 17.03 -5.48
C GLN A 318 23.49 18.02 -6.60
N GLY A 319 24.38 18.96 -6.29
CA GLY A 319 24.81 19.99 -7.24
C GLY A 319 23.81 21.12 -7.45
N THR A 320 22.87 21.33 -6.52
CA THR A 320 22.00 22.52 -6.53
C THR A 320 22.84 23.78 -6.36
N LYS A 321 22.72 24.72 -7.30
CA LYS A 321 23.41 26.02 -7.27
C LYS A 321 22.45 27.10 -6.82
N ASP A 322 23.00 28.20 -6.29
CA ASP A 322 22.25 29.41 -5.96
C ASP A 322 21.08 29.23 -4.97
N PHE A 323 21.14 28.18 -4.13
CA PHE A 323 20.16 27.99 -3.07
C PHE A 323 20.35 29.05 -1.98
N SER A 324 19.31 29.85 -1.73
CA SER A 324 19.34 30.98 -0.80
C SER A 324 19.22 30.58 0.68
N GLY A 325 19.14 29.28 0.99
CA GLY A 325 18.84 28.78 2.34
C GLY A 325 17.37 28.88 2.76
N GLY A 326 16.52 29.51 1.93
CA GLY A 326 15.09 29.63 2.17
C GLY A 326 14.28 28.44 1.63
N LEU A 327 12.95 28.57 1.59
CA LEU A 327 12.10 27.57 0.95
C LEU A 327 12.41 27.48 -0.56
N PRO A 328 12.66 26.28 -1.13
CA PRO A 328 12.90 26.08 -2.55
C PRO A 328 11.79 26.70 -3.41
N THR A 329 12.17 27.29 -4.54
CA THR A 329 11.24 27.80 -5.55
C THR A 329 11.06 26.77 -6.67
N GLN A 330 9.97 26.90 -7.43
CA GLN A 330 9.66 25.97 -8.53
C GLN A 330 10.69 25.97 -9.67
N ASP A 331 11.56 26.98 -9.75
CA ASP A 331 12.65 27.11 -10.72
C ASP A 331 14.01 26.67 -10.17
N LEU A 332 14.08 26.25 -8.91
CA LEU A 332 15.32 25.75 -8.31
C LEU A 332 15.62 24.32 -8.78
N LEU A 333 16.59 24.21 -9.67
CA LEU A 333 17.06 22.96 -10.25
C LEU A 333 18.37 22.49 -9.61
N SER A 334 18.50 21.17 -9.51
CA SER A 334 19.75 20.48 -9.20
C SER A 334 20.40 19.93 -10.46
N GLU A 335 21.69 19.59 -10.39
CA GLU A 335 22.34 18.89 -11.49
C GLU A 335 21.75 17.49 -11.71
N LYS A 336 21.41 16.79 -10.61
CA LYS A 336 20.81 15.44 -10.61
C LYS A 336 20.31 15.05 -9.22
N GLY A 337 19.52 13.98 -9.15
CA GLY A 337 19.26 13.26 -7.90
C GLY A 337 20.56 12.83 -7.21
N ALA A 338 20.56 12.81 -5.87
CA ALA A 338 21.73 12.44 -5.10
C ALA A 338 22.13 10.99 -5.42
N GLN A 339 23.44 10.76 -5.60
CA GLN A 339 24.03 9.46 -5.88
C GLN A 339 24.50 8.76 -4.60
N PHE A 340 23.93 9.17 -3.47
CA PHE A 340 24.15 8.67 -2.12
C PHE A 340 22.80 8.71 -1.37
N GLY A 341 22.71 7.97 -0.27
CA GLY A 341 21.48 7.83 0.51
C GLY A 341 21.54 6.63 1.45
N THR A 342 20.43 6.37 2.14
CA THR A 342 20.24 5.19 2.98
C THR A 342 19.54 4.09 2.16
N GLY A 343 20.23 3.00 1.87
CA GLY A 343 19.65 1.86 1.14
C GLY A 343 19.55 2.05 -0.38
N GLU A 344 19.13 3.22 -0.86
CA GLU A 344 19.15 3.58 -2.28
C GLU A 344 19.58 5.04 -2.53
N ASN A 345 20.01 5.33 -3.76
CA ASN A 345 20.46 6.66 -4.16
C ASN A 345 19.32 7.69 -4.09
N GLY A 346 19.55 8.80 -3.39
CA GLY A 346 18.59 9.89 -3.30
C GLY A 346 17.43 9.63 -2.35
N TYR A 347 17.47 8.55 -1.57
CA TYR A 347 16.54 8.24 -0.50
C TYR A 347 17.26 8.28 0.84
N PHE A 348 16.65 8.90 1.85
CA PHE A 348 17.25 9.07 3.17
C PHE A 348 16.24 8.68 4.23
N MET A 349 16.49 7.60 4.96
CA MET A 349 15.59 7.24 6.06
C MET A 349 15.63 8.33 7.13
N PHE A 350 14.49 8.57 7.81
CA PHE A 350 14.40 9.65 8.79
C PHE A 350 15.47 9.58 9.90
N TRP A 351 15.83 8.38 10.36
CA TRP A 351 16.90 8.21 11.36
C TRP A 351 18.28 8.65 10.85
N ASP A 352 18.56 8.46 9.55
CA ASP A 352 19.81 8.89 8.92
C ASP A 352 19.84 10.42 8.83
N LEU A 353 18.73 11.04 8.40
CA LEU A 353 18.57 12.49 8.40
C LEU A 353 18.83 13.09 9.80
N MET A 354 18.22 12.53 10.83
CA MET A 354 18.39 13.01 12.21
C MET A 354 19.82 12.83 12.74
N LYS A 355 20.51 11.78 12.31
CA LYS A 355 21.87 11.46 12.75
C LYS A 355 22.93 12.29 12.01
N ASN A 356 22.75 12.48 10.71
CA ASN A 356 23.80 12.95 9.80
C ASN A 356 23.49 14.28 9.10
N TYR A 357 22.29 14.85 9.26
CA TYR A 357 21.86 16.08 8.58
C TYR A 357 21.15 17.04 9.56
N SER A 358 21.85 17.36 10.65
CA SER A 358 21.37 18.28 11.69
C SER A 358 21.61 19.75 11.34
N ALA A 359 20.98 20.68 12.07
CA ALA A 359 21.19 22.14 11.92
C ALA A 359 22.66 22.59 12.12
N LYS A 360 23.55 21.73 12.65
CA LYS A 360 25.00 22.03 12.71
C LYS A 360 25.71 21.84 11.36
N GLN A 361 25.07 21.18 10.42
CA GLN A 361 25.62 20.80 9.11
C GLN A 361 25.01 21.62 7.96
N GLY A 362 24.11 22.56 8.28
CA GLY A 362 23.44 23.47 7.34
C GLY A 362 22.67 24.53 8.10
#